data_AF-A0A7W1VBC2-F1
#
_entry.id   AF-A0A7W1VBC2-F1
#
_cell.length_a   1.000
_cell.length_b   1.000
_cell.length_c   1.000
_cell.angle_alpha   90.00
_cell.angle_beta   90.00
_cell.angle_gamma   90.00
#
_symmetry.space_group_name_H-M   'P 1'
#
loop_
_entity.id
_entity.type
_entity.pdbx_description
1 polymer ?
#
loop_
_entity_poly.entity_id
_entity_poly.type
_entity_poly.pdbx_seq_one_letter_code
_entity_poly.pdbx_strand_id
1 'polypeptide(L)'
;MNTGTENLDAIKGKPNKRPMFSEQSLRDLAELLTQEILKREDAEGSEISSYLADIERFLPARAAQIRQKFDIKKKKVNINPNGISPSQPEPPPPPMPVPPSASAKLSEDDKKKLAEGLQNLDTKKLTEDERKKVVEESRKIIAETVDRDQKLLALSALALRIAKLGDKEFATEIMKDAQNLVNLQPKNYREYIEIWMLISGYAQVDAEKAFPILETTVFRLNDTISAFVKVGEFIDVSGDMIDDGEIQVGSFGGEMTRGMLGSLGASDSTVKNLATADFTRTKSLTNKFERQEVRILAKMLILRAVLAEKSEVKEEF
;
A
#
# COMPACT_ATOMS: atom_id res chain seq x y z
N MET A 1 8.45 14.43 -11.88
CA MET A 1 9.77 13.90 -12.24
C MET A 1 10.76 15.01 -12.58
N ASN A 2 10.42 15.97 -13.45
CA ASN A 2 11.28 17.14 -13.75
C ASN A 2 11.69 18.05 -12.55
N THR A 3 10.79 18.25 -11.59
CA THR A 3 10.94 19.29 -10.56
C THR A 3 12.00 18.99 -9.50
N GLY A 4 12.15 17.73 -9.12
CA GLY A 4 13.28 17.36 -8.29
C GLY A 4 14.59 17.26 -9.08
N THR A 5 14.54 17.14 -10.42
CA THR A 5 15.78 17.10 -11.22
C THR A 5 16.42 18.46 -11.22
N GLU A 6 15.63 19.49 -11.44
CA GLU A 6 16.08 20.89 -11.38
C GLU A 6 16.50 21.28 -9.95
N ASN A 7 15.85 20.71 -8.92
CA ASN A 7 16.24 20.89 -7.51
C ASN A 7 17.60 20.25 -7.19
N LEU A 8 17.81 19.01 -7.61
CA LEU A 8 19.10 18.33 -7.57
C LEU A 8 20.20 19.15 -8.26
N ASP A 9 19.88 19.81 -9.37
CA ASP A 9 20.86 20.59 -10.14
C ASP A 9 21.19 21.95 -9.51
N ALA A 10 20.20 22.70 -9.00
CA ALA A 10 20.38 24.03 -8.43
C ALA A 10 21.11 24.07 -7.06
N ILE A 11 21.28 22.90 -6.44
CA ILE A 11 21.86 22.72 -5.09
C ILE A 11 23.28 22.13 -5.16
N LYS A 12 23.70 21.57 -6.30
CA LYS A 12 25.09 21.15 -6.54
C LYS A 12 26.07 22.29 -6.27
N GLY A 13 26.98 22.06 -5.33
CA GLY A 13 28.06 23.00 -4.98
C GLY A 13 27.73 24.02 -3.88
N LYS A 14 26.57 23.95 -3.21
CA LYS A 14 26.27 24.74 -2.02
C LYS A 14 26.44 23.87 -0.74
N PRO A 15 27.42 24.13 0.14
CA PRO A 15 27.83 23.20 1.19
C PRO A 15 26.81 22.94 2.32
N ASN A 16 25.77 23.77 2.45
CA ASN A 16 24.76 23.69 3.53
C ASN A 16 23.31 23.58 3.00
N LYS A 17 23.09 22.97 1.83
CA LYS A 17 21.74 22.64 1.34
C LYS A 17 21.69 21.21 0.80
N ARG A 18 20.66 20.44 1.20
CA ARG A 18 20.32 19.14 0.60
C ARG A 18 19.15 19.28 -0.38
N PRO A 19 19.11 18.48 -1.45
CA PRO A 19 18.01 18.49 -2.40
C PRO A 19 16.74 17.85 -1.83
N MET A 20 15.60 18.49 -2.08
CA MET A 20 14.24 18.07 -1.69
C MET A 20 13.90 16.67 -2.16
N PHE A 21 14.28 16.34 -3.38
CA PHE A 21 14.12 15.02 -3.94
C PHE A 21 15.51 14.61 -4.36
N SER A 22 15.95 13.46 -3.88
CA SER A 22 17.13 12.85 -4.48
C SER A 22 16.86 12.63 -5.96
N GLU A 23 17.93 12.63 -6.76
CA GLU A 23 17.91 12.22 -8.17
C GLU A 23 17.10 10.91 -8.34
N GLN A 24 17.17 10.08 -7.31
CA GLN A 24 16.50 8.82 -7.17
C GLN A 24 14.97 8.91 -7.00
N SER A 25 14.41 9.78 -6.15
CA SER A 25 12.94 9.94 -6.01
C SER A 25 12.27 10.41 -7.29
N LEU A 26 13.07 10.93 -8.21
CA LEU A 26 12.62 11.42 -9.49
C LEU A 26 12.72 10.29 -10.48
N ARG A 27 13.85 9.59 -10.57
CA ARG A 27 13.96 8.29 -11.26
C ARG A 27 12.80 7.34 -10.95
N ASP A 28 12.40 7.24 -9.68
CA ASP A 28 11.28 6.41 -9.23
C ASP A 28 9.93 6.90 -9.76
N LEU A 29 9.73 8.23 -9.86
CA LEU A 29 8.51 8.83 -10.39
C LEU A 29 8.30 8.66 -11.90
N ALA A 30 9.31 8.27 -12.67
CA ALA A 30 9.08 7.94 -14.08
C ALA A 30 9.50 6.58 -14.57
N GLU A 31 10.11 5.73 -13.76
CA GLU A 31 10.01 4.29 -14.03
C GLU A 31 8.52 3.89 -13.93
N LEU A 32 7.78 4.56 -13.06
CA LEU A 32 6.36 4.30 -12.87
C LEU A 32 5.41 4.87 -13.89
N LEU A 33 5.81 6.00 -14.43
CA LEU A 33 5.20 6.62 -15.57
C LEU A 33 5.45 5.79 -16.84
N THR A 34 6.68 5.28 -17.00
CA THR A 34 7.08 4.41 -18.12
C THR A 34 6.24 3.14 -18.16
N GLN A 35 6.08 2.49 -17.02
CA GLN A 35 5.50 1.17 -17.01
C GLN A 35 3.97 1.20 -17.18
N GLU A 36 3.31 2.28 -16.79
CA GLU A 36 1.88 2.46 -17.09
C GLU A 36 1.64 2.87 -18.56
N ILE A 37 2.62 3.53 -19.18
CA ILE A 37 2.60 3.88 -20.60
C ILE A 37 2.77 2.64 -21.48
N LEU A 38 3.70 1.74 -21.16
CA LEU A 38 3.97 0.53 -21.95
C LEU A 38 2.88 -0.55 -21.80
N LYS A 39 1.96 -0.45 -20.83
CA LYS A 39 0.84 -1.39 -20.68
C LYS A 39 -0.30 -1.15 -21.68
N ARG A 40 -0.36 0.00 -22.34
CA ARG A 40 -1.43 0.39 -23.28
C ARG A 40 -1.26 -0.29 -24.65
N GLU A 41 -2.37 -0.69 -25.27
CA GLU A 41 -2.40 -1.24 -26.64
C GLU A 41 -2.39 -0.11 -27.69
N ASP A 42 -3.11 0.98 -27.42
CA ASP A 42 -3.15 2.19 -28.26
C ASP A 42 -2.75 3.38 -27.38
N ALA A 43 -1.60 3.98 -27.64
CA ALA A 43 -1.22 5.24 -26.99
C ALA A 43 -0.72 6.21 -28.06
N GLU A 44 -1.28 7.43 -28.12
CA GLU A 44 -0.87 8.47 -29.07
C GLU A 44 0.58 8.91 -28.80
N GLY A 45 1.43 8.88 -29.84
CA GLY A 45 2.88 9.09 -29.70
C GLY A 45 3.31 10.45 -29.14
N SER A 46 2.44 11.46 -29.16
CA SER A 46 2.69 12.79 -28.58
C SER A 46 2.67 12.81 -27.05
N GLU A 47 1.81 12.02 -26.37
CA GLU A 47 1.70 12.02 -24.89
C GLU A 47 2.93 11.42 -24.22
N ILE A 48 3.33 10.31 -24.80
CA ILE A 48 4.48 9.52 -24.44
C ILE A 48 5.78 10.32 -24.57
N SER A 49 5.87 11.18 -25.59
CA SER A 49 7.03 12.03 -25.90
C SER A 49 7.38 13.03 -24.80
N SER A 50 6.41 13.44 -23.99
CA SER A 50 6.59 14.44 -22.94
C SER A 50 7.38 13.92 -21.73
N TYR A 51 6.99 12.76 -21.19
CA TYR A 51 7.71 12.08 -20.13
C TYR A 51 9.00 11.45 -20.63
N LEU A 52 9.08 11.25 -21.94
CA LEU A 52 10.21 10.64 -22.59
C LEU A 52 11.51 11.37 -22.37
N ALA A 53 11.54 12.69 -22.20
CA ALA A 53 12.78 13.42 -21.94
C ALA A 53 13.25 13.24 -20.49
N ASP A 54 12.32 13.18 -19.53
CA ASP A 54 12.62 12.96 -18.10
C ASP A 54 12.92 11.49 -17.85
N ILE A 55 12.06 10.61 -18.34
CA ILE A 55 12.36 9.19 -18.52
C ILE A 55 13.66 9.10 -19.29
N GLU A 56 13.97 9.87 -20.33
CA GLU A 56 15.27 9.72 -21.00
C GLU A 56 16.44 10.22 -20.16
N ARG A 57 16.20 11.23 -19.33
CA ARG A 57 17.18 11.83 -18.44
C ARG A 57 17.50 10.96 -17.22
N PHE A 58 16.53 10.20 -16.75
CA PHE A 58 16.64 9.32 -15.58
C PHE A 58 16.62 7.82 -15.93
N LEU A 59 16.16 7.46 -17.15
CA LEU A 59 15.82 6.13 -17.73
C LEU A 59 15.90 6.09 -19.31
N PRO A 60 17.02 6.45 -19.94
CA PRO A 60 17.19 6.62 -21.41
C PRO A 60 16.76 5.44 -22.28
N ALA A 61 16.99 4.22 -21.83
CA ALA A 61 16.58 3.02 -22.55
C ALA A 61 15.06 2.81 -22.56
N ARG A 62 14.36 3.15 -21.46
CA ARG A 62 12.89 3.07 -21.36
C ARG A 62 12.23 4.04 -22.31
N ALA A 63 12.81 5.23 -22.44
CA ALA A 63 12.41 6.19 -23.46
C ALA A 63 12.59 5.65 -24.89
N ALA A 64 13.64 4.89 -25.20
CA ALA A 64 13.79 4.27 -26.52
C ALA A 64 12.80 3.12 -26.77
N GLN A 65 12.49 2.30 -25.76
CA GLN A 65 11.49 1.22 -25.85
C GLN A 65 10.09 1.76 -26.11
N ILE A 66 9.75 2.83 -25.41
CA ILE A 66 8.53 3.58 -25.61
C ILE A 66 8.50 4.19 -27.04
N ARG A 67 9.64 4.64 -27.58
CA ARG A 67 9.74 5.09 -28.98
C ARG A 67 9.51 3.98 -29.99
N GLN A 68 10.06 2.79 -29.73
CA GLN A 68 9.96 1.63 -30.60
C GLN A 68 8.54 1.03 -30.60
N LYS A 69 7.86 1.02 -29.44
CA LYS A 69 6.50 0.49 -29.31
C LYS A 69 5.42 1.39 -29.96
N PHE A 70 5.63 2.72 -30.01
CA PHE A 70 4.64 3.69 -30.49
C PHE A 70 5.12 4.53 -31.70
N ASP A 71 6.18 4.06 -32.37
CA ASP A 71 6.84 4.62 -33.56
C ASP A 71 7.19 6.13 -33.49
N ILE A 72 7.80 6.54 -32.37
CA ILE A 72 8.10 7.95 -32.06
C ILE A 72 9.54 8.31 -32.49
N LYS A 73 9.71 9.23 -33.44
CA LYS A 73 11.04 9.66 -33.95
C LYS A 73 11.75 10.64 -32.99
N LYS A 74 13.05 10.43 -32.77
CA LYS A 74 13.94 11.23 -31.88
C LYS A 74 13.99 12.73 -32.28
N LYS A 75 13.48 13.63 -31.45
CA LYS A 75 13.81 15.07 -31.45
C LYS A 75 14.58 15.36 -30.16
N LYS A 76 15.84 15.82 -30.25
CA LYS A 76 16.70 16.08 -29.07
C LYS A 76 16.16 17.24 -28.23
N VAL A 77 16.06 17.04 -26.92
CA VAL A 77 15.85 18.07 -25.89
C VAL A 77 16.98 17.91 -24.87
N ASN A 78 17.60 19.01 -24.41
CA ASN A 78 18.91 19.01 -23.73
C ASN A 78 18.78 19.38 -22.23
N ILE A 79 19.20 18.51 -21.29
CA ILE A 79 19.26 18.82 -19.83
C ILE A 79 20.34 17.97 -19.08
N ASN A 80 21.03 18.51 -18.06
CA ASN A 80 22.37 18.06 -17.55
C ASN A 80 22.44 17.78 -16.00
N PRO A 81 22.96 16.62 -15.45
CA PRO A 81 23.05 16.30 -13.99
C PRO A 81 24.35 15.57 -13.44
N ASN A 82 24.46 15.28 -12.12
CA ASN A 82 25.58 14.60 -11.36
C ASN A 82 25.43 14.53 -9.78
N GLY A 83 25.09 13.35 -9.18
CA GLY A 83 25.92 12.57 -8.17
C GLY A 83 25.42 12.18 -6.73
N ILE A 84 25.59 10.90 -6.23
CA ILE A 84 25.95 10.35 -4.85
C ILE A 84 25.95 8.76 -4.75
N SER A 85 26.71 8.14 -3.79
CA SER A 85 27.00 6.68 -3.54
C SER A 85 26.63 6.16 -2.09
N PRO A 86 26.51 4.84 -1.75
CA PRO A 86 25.92 4.32 -0.47
C PRO A 86 26.86 3.65 0.57
N SER A 87 26.40 3.53 1.84
CA SER A 87 27.07 2.98 3.06
C SER A 87 26.49 1.63 3.58
N GLN A 88 27.24 0.90 4.44
CA GLN A 88 26.96 -0.46 4.99
C GLN A 88 25.91 -0.52 6.13
N PRO A 89 25.23 -1.67 6.38
CA PRO A 89 24.19 -1.82 7.40
C PRO A 89 24.69 -2.21 8.80
N GLU A 90 24.08 -1.62 9.83
CA GLU A 90 24.26 -1.94 11.26
C GLU A 90 23.38 -3.13 11.73
N PRO A 91 23.72 -3.80 12.86
CA PRO A 91 22.92 -4.88 13.43
C PRO A 91 21.60 -4.36 14.05
N PRO A 92 20.50 -5.15 14.00
CA PRO A 92 19.18 -4.71 14.43
C PRO A 92 19.07 -4.59 15.97
N PRO A 93 18.25 -3.65 16.47
CA PRO A 93 17.91 -3.57 17.89
C PRO A 93 17.02 -4.77 18.33
N PRO A 94 16.94 -5.05 19.64
CA PRO A 94 16.17 -6.18 20.14
C PRO A 94 14.66 -6.02 19.88
N PRO A 95 13.95 -7.13 19.55
CA PRO A 95 12.53 -7.10 19.24
C PRO A 95 11.71 -6.63 20.46
N MET A 96 10.74 -5.73 20.21
CA MET A 96 9.78 -5.35 21.25
C MET A 96 8.97 -6.58 21.70
N PRO A 97 8.72 -6.74 23.01
CA PRO A 97 7.95 -7.86 23.53
C PRO A 97 6.50 -7.76 23.07
N VAL A 98 6.08 -8.72 22.24
CA VAL A 98 4.67 -8.97 21.97
C VAL A 98 4.09 -9.55 23.26
N PRO A 99 3.09 -8.92 23.91
CA PRO A 99 2.48 -9.52 25.08
C PRO A 99 1.82 -10.84 24.70
N PRO A 100 2.02 -11.92 25.47
CA PRO A 100 1.38 -13.19 25.18
C PRO A 100 -0.14 -13.03 25.32
N SER A 101 -0.84 -13.10 24.19
CA SER A 101 -2.28 -13.25 24.16
C SER A 101 -2.64 -14.61 24.75
N ALA A 102 -3.12 -14.61 26.00
CA ALA A 102 -3.79 -15.75 26.60
C ALA A 102 -5.15 -15.95 25.90
N SER A 103 -5.15 -16.65 24.76
CA SER A 103 -6.36 -16.91 23.99
C SER A 103 -6.95 -18.27 24.34
N ALA A 104 -8.19 -18.28 24.84
CA ALA A 104 -9.07 -19.43 24.66
C ALA A 104 -9.33 -19.54 23.15
N LYS A 105 -8.77 -20.59 22.53
CA LYS A 105 -8.96 -20.89 21.11
C LYS A 105 -10.42 -21.31 20.92
N LEU A 106 -11.05 -20.89 19.81
CA LEU A 106 -12.23 -21.58 19.26
C LEU A 106 -12.03 -23.09 19.36
N SER A 107 -13.09 -23.84 19.67
CA SER A 107 -13.00 -25.30 19.61
C SER A 107 -12.56 -25.72 18.21
N GLU A 108 -11.80 -26.81 18.12
CA GLU A 108 -11.36 -27.31 16.80
C GLU A 108 -12.57 -27.68 15.92
N ASP A 109 -13.69 -28.07 16.54
CA ASP A 109 -14.95 -28.34 15.84
C ASP A 109 -15.56 -27.09 15.22
N ASP A 110 -15.56 -25.96 15.92
CA ASP A 110 -16.11 -24.70 15.38
C ASP A 110 -15.26 -24.13 14.26
N LYS A 111 -13.92 -24.25 14.37
CA LYS A 111 -13.01 -23.90 13.27
C LYS A 111 -13.28 -24.74 12.03
N LYS A 112 -13.49 -26.05 12.23
CA LYS A 112 -13.78 -26.97 11.14
C LYS A 112 -15.12 -26.65 10.48
N LYS A 113 -16.18 -26.42 11.25
CA LYS A 113 -17.49 -26.01 10.74
C LYS A 113 -17.43 -24.69 9.97
N LEU A 114 -16.70 -23.69 10.49
CA LEU A 114 -16.51 -22.42 9.79
C LEU A 114 -15.78 -22.64 8.46
N ALA A 115 -14.70 -23.43 8.45
CA ALA A 115 -13.97 -23.74 7.23
C ALA A 115 -14.83 -24.50 6.21
N GLU A 116 -15.62 -25.48 6.64
CA GLU A 116 -16.56 -26.22 5.79
C GLU A 116 -17.66 -25.31 5.23
N GLY A 117 -18.25 -24.44 6.05
CA GLY A 117 -19.26 -23.46 5.63
C GLY A 117 -18.70 -22.51 4.57
N LEU A 118 -17.51 -21.97 4.81
CA LEU A 118 -16.77 -21.16 3.85
C LEU A 118 -16.51 -21.94 2.55
N GLN A 119 -16.00 -23.17 2.62
CA GLN A 119 -15.72 -24.00 1.44
C GLN A 119 -16.97 -24.33 0.63
N ASN A 120 -18.10 -24.56 1.31
CA ASN A 120 -19.38 -24.81 0.66
C ASN A 120 -19.84 -23.60 -0.17
N LEU A 121 -19.56 -22.38 0.28
CA LEU A 121 -19.86 -21.16 -0.49
C LEU A 121 -19.04 -21.05 -1.79
N ASP A 122 -17.83 -21.62 -1.83
CA ASP A 122 -16.99 -21.59 -3.04
C ASP A 122 -17.33 -22.71 -4.03
N THR A 123 -17.72 -23.89 -3.53
CA THR A 123 -17.71 -25.14 -4.31
C THR A 123 -19.09 -25.69 -4.64
N LYS A 124 -20.11 -25.35 -3.84
CA LYS A 124 -21.48 -25.84 -4.05
C LYS A 124 -22.33 -24.77 -4.72
N LYS A 125 -23.11 -25.19 -5.72
CA LYS A 125 -24.23 -24.37 -6.24
C LYS A 125 -25.36 -24.39 -5.22
N LEU A 126 -25.26 -23.51 -4.24
CA LEU A 126 -26.28 -23.29 -3.20
C LEU A 126 -27.35 -22.33 -3.73
N THR A 127 -28.60 -22.58 -3.37
CA THR A 127 -29.69 -21.62 -3.55
C THR A 127 -29.49 -20.38 -2.66
N GLU A 128 -30.22 -19.28 -2.91
CA GLU A 128 -30.16 -18.08 -2.07
C GLU A 128 -30.44 -18.37 -0.59
N ASP A 129 -31.45 -19.19 -0.31
CA ASP A 129 -31.84 -19.53 1.06
C ASP A 129 -30.80 -20.42 1.76
N GLU A 130 -30.19 -21.36 1.04
CA GLU A 130 -29.10 -22.18 1.57
C GLU A 130 -27.85 -21.35 1.83
N ARG A 131 -27.52 -20.40 0.95
CA ARG A 131 -26.41 -19.46 1.17
C ARG A 131 -26.63 -18.63 2.44
N LYS A 132 -27.83 -18.07 2.62
CA LYS A 132 -28.16 -17.29 3.83
C LYS A 132 -28.01 -18.12 5.10
N LYS A 133 -28.47 -19.38 5.10
CA LYS A 133 -28.30 -20.29 6.26
C LYS A 133 -26.83 -20.54 6.59
N VAL A 134 -26.00 -20.84 5.58
CA VAL A 134 -24.56 -21.06 5.78
C VAL A 134 -23.88 -19.79 6.30
N VAL A 135 -24.27 -18.62 5.80
CA VAL A 135 -23.75 -17.33 6.28
C VAL A 135 -24.16 -17.05 7.72
N GLU A 136 -25.43 -17.26 8.08
CA GLU A 136 -25.92 -17.08 9.45
C GLU A 136 -25.22 -18.00 10.44
N GLU A 137 -25.03 -19.28 10.08
CA GLU A 137 -24.29 -20.23 10.91
C GLU A 137 -22.82 -19.80 11.06
N SER A 138 -22.18 -19.39 9.97
CA SER A 138 -20.81 -18.87 9.99
C SER A 138 -20.69 -17.62 10.87
N ARG A 139 -21.64 -16.67 10.78
CA ARG A 139 -21.67 -15.47 11.63
C ARG A 139 -21.84 -15.82 13.11
N LYS A 140 -22.65 -16.82 13.45
CA LYS A 140 -22.79 -17.28 14.85
C LYS A 140 -21.47 -17.82 15.40
N ILE A 141 -20.79 -18.68 14.66
CA ILE A 141 -19.47 -19.21 15.05
C ILE A 141 -18.46 -18.07 15.21
N ILE A 142 -18.46 -17.10 14.29
CA ILE A 142 -17.55 -15.95 14.37
C ILE A 142 -17.88 -15.07 15.59
N ALA A 143 -19.16 -14.88 15.93
CA ALA A 143 -19.57 -14.10 17.09
C ALA A 143 -19.03 -14.70 18.40
N GLU A 144 -18.94 -16.03 18.49
CA GLU A 144 -18.40 -16.78 19.64
C GLU A 144 -16.87 -16.78 19.73
N THR A 145 -16.17 -16.34 18.69
CA THR A 145 -14.71 -16.19 18.71
C THR A 145 -14.30 -15.20 19.81
N VAL A 146 -13.21 -15.44 20.55
CA VAL A 146 -12.78 -14.49 21.60
C VAL A 146 -11.89 -13.40 21.01
N ASP A 147 -10.94 -13.80 20.17
CA ASP A 147 -9.97 -12.88 19.60
C ASP A 147 -10.59 -12.00 18.50
N ARG A 148 -10.44 -10.69 18.64
CA ARG A 148 -11.03 -9.70 17.74
C ARG A 148 -10.38 -9.73 16.35
N ASP A 149 -9.07 -9.93 16.29
CA ASP A 149 -8.32 -9.97 15.03
C ASP A 149 -8.80 -11.18 14.20
N GLN A 150 -9.01 -12.33 14.84
CA GLN A 150 -9.64 -13.50 14.23
C GLN A 150 -11.06 -13.24 13.73
N LYS A 151 -11.89 -12.49 14.49
CA LYS A 151 -13.23 -12.09 14.01
C LYS A 151 -13.15 -11.25 12.75
N LEU A 152 -12.27 -10.26 12.71
CA LEU A 152 -12.10 -9.36 11.57
C LEU A 152 -11.68 -10.13 10.32
N LEU A 153 -10.72 -11.06 10.46
CA LEU A 153 -10.31 -11.93 9.36
C LEU A 153 -11.44 -12.82 8.87
N ALA A 154 -12.18 -13.46 9.78
CA ALA A 154 -13.24 -14.37 9.42
C ALA A 154 -14.43 -13.66 8.75
N LEU A 155 -14.84 -12.50 9.26
CA LEU A 155 -15.89 -11.67 8.62
C LEU A 155 -15.44 -11.18 7.24
N SER A 156 -14.19 -10.73 7.10
CA SER A 156 -13.66 -10.29 5.81
C SER A 156 -13.61 -11.43 4.79
N ALA A 157 -13.19 -12.62 5.22
CA ALA A 157 -13.15 -13.82 4.37
C ALA A 157 -14.56 -14.27 3.95
N LEU A 158 -15.53 -14.22 4.87
CA LEU A 158 -16.93 -14.54 4.59
C LEU A 158 -17.52 -13.53 3.59
N ALA A 159 -17.33 -12.23 3.82
CA ALA A 159 -17.79 -11.17 2.93
C ALA A 159 -17.20 -11.32 1.52
N LEU A 160 -15.90 -11.60 1.41
CA LEU A 160 -15.24 -11.82 0.12
C LEU A 160 -15.89 -12.94 -0.69
N ARG A 161 -16.23 -14.07 -0.05
CA ARG A 161 -16.88 -15.19 -0.75
C ARG A 161 -18.25 -14.80 -1.26
N ILE A 162 -19.03 -14.09 -0.46
CA ILE A 162 -20.35 -13.58 -0.86
C ILE A 162 -20.22 -12.57 -2.02
N ALA A 163 -19.24 -11.68 -1.97
CA ALA A 163 -18.96 -10.75 -3.06
C ALA A 163 -18.60 -11.47 -4.37
N LYS A 164 -17.79 -12.53 -4.30
CA LYS A 164 -17.45 -13.37 -5.46
C LYS A 164 -18.65 -14.10 -6.07
N LEU A 165 -19.68 -14.36 -5.29
CA LEU A 165 -20.95 -14.93 -5.75
C LEU A 165 -21.90 -13.88 -6.37
N GLY A 166 -21.47 -12.62 -6.47
CA GLY A 166 -22.20 -11.52 -7.10
C GLY A 166 -23.07 -10.70 -6.14
N ASP A 167 -23.17 -11.09 -4.87
CA ASP A 167 -24.01 -10.41 -3.88
C ASP A 167 -23.20 -9.36 -3.08
N LYS A 168 -22.88 -8.25 -3.74
CA LYS A 168 -22.07 -7.18 -3.15
C LYS A 168 -22.78 -6.49 -1.97
N GLU A 169 -24.10 -6.39 -2.00
CA GLU A 169 -24.89 -5.74 -0.95
C GLU A 169 -24.81 -6.54 0.34
N PHE A 170 -25.00 -7.87 0.27
CA PHE A 170 -24.90 -8.73 1.43
C PHE A 170 -23.46 -8.85 1.95
N ALA A 171 -22.48 -8.93 1.04
CA ALA A 171 -21.06 -8.88 1.43
C ALA A 171 -20.71 -7.59 2.19
N THR A 172 -21.26 -6.46 1.74
CA THR A 172 -21.08 -5.15 2.39
C THR A 172 -21.75 -5.11 3.77
N GLU A 173 -22.90 -5.79 3.95
CA GLU A 173 -23.54 -5.92 5.25
C GLU A 173 -22.66 -6.72 6.22
N ILE A 174 -22.07 -7.84 5.78
CA ILE A 174 -21.11 -8.62 6.59
C ILE A 174 -19.92 -7.75 7.01
N MET A 175 -19.40 -6.91 6.11
CA MET A 175 -18.30 -5.99 6.44
C MET A 175 -18.70 -4.89 7.44
N LYS A 176 -19.99 -4.53 7.54
CA LYS A 176 -20.45 -3.60 8.61
C LYS A 176 -20.29 -4.24 9.99
N ASP A 177 -20.51 -5.55 10.12
CA ASP A 177 -20.26 -6.26 11.37
C ASP A 177 -18.79 -6.16 11.76
N ALA A 178 -17.88 -6.31 10.78
CA ALA A 178 -16.43 -6.14 11.01
C ALA A 178 -16.11 -4.70 11.42
N GLN A 179 -16.70 -3.71 10.75
CA GLN A 179 -16.51 -2.30 11.08
C GLN A 179 -16.95 -1.97 12.52
N ASN A 180 -18.03 -2.57 13.00
CA ASN A 180 -18.54 -2.35 14.36
C ASN A 180 -17.60 -2.89 15.47
N LEU A 181 -16.64 -3.75 15.13
CA LEU A 181 -15.63 -4.26 16.07
C LEU A 181 -14.42 -3.33 16.18
N VAL A 182 -14.21 -2.45 15.20
CA VAL A 182 -13.00 -1.63 15.07
C VAL A 182 -13.21 -0.24 15.64
N ASN A 183 -12.27 0.21 16.45
CA ASN A 183 -12.18 1.62 16.81
C ASN A 183 -11.57 2.41 15.64
N LEU A 184 -12.39 3.10 14.84
CA LEU A 184 -11.92 3.95 13.73
C LEU A 184 -11.06 5.14 14.17
N GLN A 185 -10.89 5.33 15.47
CA GLN A 185 -10.06 6.35 16.08
C GLN A 185 -8.95 5.66 16.90
N PRO A 186 -7.97 5.00 16.24
CA PRO A 186 -7.02 4.12 16.90
C PRO A 186 -6.18 4.87 17.92
N LYS A 187 -5.97 4.27 19.09
CA LYS A 187 -5.18 4.84 20.20
C LYS A 187 -3.83 4.14 20.42
N ASN A 188 -3.64 2.98 19.80
CA ASN A 188 -2.44 2.17 19.92
C ASN A 188 -2.19 1.40 18.62
N TYR A 189 -1.02 0.76 18.54
CA TYR A 189 -0.60 0.02 17.35
C TYR A 189 -1.55 -1.14 17.00
N ARG A 190 -2.08 -1.86 17.99
CA ARG A 190 -3.02 -2.97 17.73
C ARG A 190 -4.29 -2.47 17.04
N GLU A 191 -4.90 -1.41 17.55
CA GLU A 191 -6.10 -0.80 16.93
C GLU A 191 -5.81 -0.25 15.52
N TYR A 192 -4.59 0.24 15.28
CA TYR A 192 -4.18 0.65 13.94
C TYR A 192 -4.14 -0.53 12.96
N ILE A 193 -3.61 -1.69 13.40
CA ILE A 193 -3.62 -2.92 12.59
C ILE A 193 -5.05 -3.38 12.29
N GLU A 194 -5.96 -3.31 13.26
CA GLU A 194 -7.36 -3.68 13.07
C GLU A 194 -8.08 -2.81 12.03
N ILE A 195 -7.80 -1.50 12.02
CA ILE A 195 -8.32 -0.60 10.97
C ILE A 195 -7.75 -0.97 9.62
N TRP A 196 -6.47 -1.30 9.54
CA TRP A 196 -5.91 -1.74 8.28
C TRP A 196 -6.55 -3.03 7.79
N MET A 197 -6.79 -4.01 8.66
CA MET A 197 -7.51 -5.23 8.30
C MET A 197 -8.93 -4.93 7.79
N LEU A 198 -9.62 -3.96 8.39
CA LEU A 198 -10.91 -3.49 7.92
C LEU A 198 -10.84 -2.84 6.53
N ILE A 199 -9.85 -1.96 6.30
CA ILE A 199 -9.59 -1.34 4.99
C ILE A 199 -9.29 -2.43 3.96
N SER A 200 -8.49 -3.43 4.28
CA SER A 200 -8.18 -4.57 3.42
C SER A 200 -9.40 -5.41 3.08
N GLY A 201 -10.30 -5.64 4.03
CA GLY A 201 -11.57 -6.34 3.80
C GLY A 201 -12.48 -5.53 2.87
N TYR A 202 -12.67 -4.24 3.14
CA TYR A 202 -13.46 -3.37 2.27
C TYR A 202 -12.83 -3.21 0.89
N ALA A 203 -11.51 -3.10 0.76
CA ALA A 203 -10.85 -2.97 -0.54
C ALA A 203 -11.16 -4.15 -1.48
N GLN A 204 -11.43 -5.33 -0.93
CA GLN A 204 -11.78 -6.53 -1.68
C GLN A 204 -13.28 -6.66 -2.01
N VAL A 205 -14.15 -6.01 -1.23
CA VAL A 205 -15.62 -6.18 -1.29
C VAL A 205 -16.30 -4.93 -1.84
N ASP A 206 -15.96 -3.77 -1.27
CA ASP A 206 -16.52 -2.46 -1.54
C ASP A 206 -15.44 -1.37 -1.30
N ALA A 207 -14.66 -1.08 -2.33
CA ALA A 207 -13.57 -0.12 -2.27
C ALA A 207 -14.05 1.31 -1.93
N GLU A 208 -15.29 1.66 -2.27
CA GLU A 208 -15.86 2.98 -1.95
C GLU A 208 -15.96 3.22 -0.45
N LYS A 209 -16.12 2.16 0.35
CA LYS A 209 -16.07 2.23 1.81
C LYS A 209 -14.67 2.18 2.39
N ALA A 210 -13.73 1.53 1.70
CA ALA A 210 -12.34 1.49 2.13
C ALA A 210 -11.69 2.89 2.07
N PHE A 211 -11.96 3.68 1.03
CA PHE A 211 -11.30 4.96 0.81
C PHE A 211 -11.50 5.98 1.95
N PRO A 212 -12.72 6.27 2.45
CA PRO A 212 -12.91 7.22 3.56
C PRO A 212 -12.24 6.77 4.86
N ILE A 213 -12.20 5.45 5.11
CA ILE A 213 -11.54 4.88 6.30
C ILE A 213 -10.03 5.07 6.19
N LEU A 214 -9.45 4.71 5.04
CA LEU A 214 -8.03 4.90 4.76
C LEU A 214 -7.62 6.37 4.83
N GLU A 215 -8.42 7.27 4.27
CA GLU A 215 -8.20 8.71 4.35
C GLU A 215 -8.13 9.22 5.80
N THR A 216 -9.13 8.86 6.62
CA THR A 216 -9.17 9.24 8.04
C THR A 216 -7.96 8.67 8.79
N THR A 217 -7.53 7.47 8.43
CA THR A 217 -6.36 6.81 9.00
C THR A 217 -5.07 7.53 8.64
N VAL A 218 -4.92 8.01 7.39
CA VAL A 218 -3.75 8.80 6.95
C VAL A 218 -3.64 10.11 7.72
N PHE A 219 -4.74 10.83 7.96
CA PHE A 219 -4.71 12.07 8.75
C PHE A 219 -4.17 11.83 10.16
N ARG A 220 -4.62 10.78 10.82
CA ARG A 220 -4.15 10.42 12.17
C ARG A 220 -2.71 9.93 12.18
N LEU A 221 -2.29 9.28 11.10
CA LEU A 221 -0.92 8.84 10.92
C LEU A 221 0.02 10.05 10.79
N ASN A 222 -0.41 11.15 10.16
CA ASN A 222 0.38 12.38 10.12
C ASN A 222 0.65 12.95 11.53
N ASP A 223 -0.37 13.01 12.39
CA ASP A 223 -0.22 13.47 13.77
C ASP A 223 0.76 12.59 14.54
N THR A 224 0.61 11.27 14.39
CA THR A 224 1.45 10.27 15.06
C THR A 224 2.90 10.38 14.60
N ILE A 225 3.14 10.46 13.29
CA ILE A 225 4.48 10.60 12.71
C ILE A 225 5.09 11.94 13.16
N SER A 226 4.34 13.02 13.17
CA SER A 226 4.84 14.33 13.60
C SER A 226 5.23 14.35 15.08
N ALA A 227 4.43 13.72 15.95
CA ALA A 227 4.78 13.56 17.35
C ALA A 227 6.03 12.67 17.52
N PHE A 228 6.11 11.58 16.77
CA PHE A 228 7.29 10.72 16.73
C PHE A 228 8.54 11.50 16.31
N VAL A 229 8.45 12.34 15.27
CA VAL A 229 9.59 13.14 14.81
C VAL A 229 10.10 14.07 15.90
N LYS A 230 9.21 14.81 16.57
CA LYS A 230 9.61 15.72 17.65
C LYS A 230 10.32 15.01 18.80
N VAL A 231 9.82 13.82 19.18
CA VAL A 231 10.47 12.99 20.21
C VAL A 231 11.80 12.46 19.69
N GLY A 232 11.82 11.99 18.46
CA GLY A 232 12.99 11.48 17.75
C GLY A 232 14.12 12.51 17.72
N GLU A 233 13.87 13.75 17.27
CA GLU A 233 14.87 14.84 17.26
C GLU A 233 15.47 15.12 18.64
N PHE A 234 14.70 14.93 19.71
CA PHE A 234 15.18 15.15 21.07
C PHE A 234 16.07 14.01 21.57
N ILE A 235 15.75 12.76 21.21
CA ILE A 235 16.49 11.56 21.68
C ILE A 235 17.65 11.18 20.75
N ASP A 236 17.55 11.52 19.47
CA ASP A 236 18.49 11.20 18.41
C ASP A 236 19.55 12.29 18.29
N VAL A 237 20.42 12.34 19.30
CA VAL A 237 21.48 13.35 19.40
C VAL A 237 22.52 13.22 18.27
N SER A 238 22.63 12.04 17.65
CA SER A 238 23.53 11.78 16.53
C SER A 238 22.94 12.14 15.16
N GLY A 239 21.61 12.33 15.06
CA GLY A 239 20.92 12.62 13.80
C GLY A 239 20.77 11.41 12.87
N ASP A 240 20.85 10.19 13.41
CA ASP A 240 20.84 8.95 12.62
C ASP A 240 19.42 8.54 12.19
N MET A 241 18.42 8.89 12.98
CA MET A 241 16.99 8.67 12.69
C MET A 241 16.33 9.89 12.07
N ILE A 242 16.66 11.08 12.56
CA ILE A 242 16.05 12.35 12.19
C ILE A 242 17.14 13.41 12.13
N ASP A 243 17.32 13.97 10.94
CA ASP A 243 18.30 15.01 10.67
C ASP A 243 17.58 16.17 10.00
N ASP A 244 17.81 17.39 10.48
CA ASP A 244 17.13 18.62 10.05
C ASP A 244 15.60 18.49 9.98
N GLY A 245 15.02 17.72 10.91
CA GLY A 245 13.58 17.49 10.98
C GLY A 245 13.00 16.71 9.81
N GLU A 246 13.83 15.93 9.09
CA GLU A 246 13.45 14.92 8.10
C GLU A 246 13.76 13.52 8.61
N ILE A 247 12.82 12.58 8.39
CA ILE A 247 13.08 11.18 8.74
C ILE A 247 14.05 10.60 7.70
N GLN A 248 15.19 10.12 8.17
CA GLN A 248 16.21 9.58 7.28
C GLN A 248 15.73 8.30 6.59
N VAL A 249 15.99 8.22 5.28
CA VAL A 249 15.58 7.12 4.40
C VAL A 249 16.36 5.85 4.77
N GLY A 250 15.82 5.07 5.70
CA GLY A 250 16.44 3.86 6.27
C GLY A 250 16.01 3.64 7.72
N SER A 251 15.89 4.73 8.47
CA SER A 251 15.43 4.76 9.87
C SER A 251 13.90 4.60 9.95
N PHE A 252 13.17 5.15 8.98
CA PHE A 252 11.78 4.76 8.73
C PHE A 252 11.72 3.29 8.24
N GLY A 253 12.61 2.89 7.31
CA GLY A 253 12.52 1.67 6.50
C GLY A 253 12.98 0.33 7.12
N GLY A 254 13.74 0.35 8.22
CA GLY A 254 14.47 -0.84 8.69
C GLY A 254 13.61 -1.87 9.45
N GLU A 255 12.80 -1.42 10.42
CA GLU A 255 11.97 -2.30 11.26
C GLU A 255 10.58 -1.74 11.57
N MET A 256 10.39 -0.42 11.72
CA MET A 256 9.05 0.13 11.99
C MET A 256 8.20 0.14 10.73
N THR A 257 8.73 0.58 9.59
CA THR A 257 8.04 0.48 8.30
C THR A 257 8.08 -0.94 7.77
N ARG A 258 9.07 -1.77 8.14
CA ARG A 258 9.08 -3.20 7.79
C ARG A 258 8.16 -4.03 8.69
N GLY A 259 7.93 -3.60 9.92
CA GLY A 259 6.99 -4.17 10.88
C GLY A 259 5.57 -3.69 10.60
N MET A 260 5.38 -2.42 10.24
CA MET A 260 4.14 -1.88 9.69
C MET A 260 3.92 -2.50 8.31
N LEU A 261 4.61 -2.10 7.25
CA LEU A 261 4.40 -2.64 5.88
C LEU A 261 4.61 -4.15 5.73
N GLY A 262 5.41 -4.82 6.59
CA GLY A 262 5.60 -6.28 6.55
C GLY A 262 4.66 -7.07 7.43
N SER A 263 4.11 -6.52 8.54
CA SER A 263 2.86 -7.08 9.12
C SER A 263 1.68 -6.82 8.18
N LEU A 264 1.76 -5.73 7.42
CA LEU A 264 0.97 -5.51 6.22
C LEU A 264 1.53 -6.27 5.01
N GLY A 265 1.99 -7.52 5.16
CA GLY A 265 2.15 -8.44 4.01
C GLY A 265 0.88 -8.60 3.16
N ALA A 266 -0.25 -8.02 3.61
CA ALA A 266 -1.51 -7.78 2.92
C ALA A 266 -1.67 -6.36 2.28
N SER A 267 -0.66 -5.49 2.32
CA SER A 267 -0.70 -4.11 1.79
C SER A 267 -0.58 -4.07 0.28
N ASP A 268 0.25 -4.91 -0.34
CA ASP A 268 0.37 -4.95 -1.80
C ASP A 268 -0.97 -5.31 -2.44
N SER A 269 -1.69 -6.32 -1.91
CA SER A 269 -3.03 -6.68 -2.40
C SER A 269 -4.09 -5.62 -2.07
N THR A 270 -4.04 -4.99 -0.90
CA THR A 270 -4.98 -3.93 -0.52
C THR A 270 -4.81 -2.71 -1.40
N VAL A 271 -3.57 -2.21 -1.52
CA VAL A 271 -3.22 -1.07 -2.36
C VAL A 271 -3.50 -1.40 -3.82
N LYS A 272 -3.22 -2.63 -4.28
CA LYS A 272 -3.60 -3.10 -5.61
C LYS A 272 -5.10 -3.06 -5.80
N ASN A 273 -5.90 -3.66 -4.92
CA ASN A 273 -7.36 -3.67 -5.05
C ASN A 273 -7.94 -2.25 -5.07
N LEU A 274 -7.43 -1.36 -4.22
CA LEU A 274 -7.80 0.06 -4.23
C LEU A 274 -7.39 0.73 -5.54
N ALA A 275 -6.19 0.46 -6.03
CA ALA A 275 -5.68 1.05 -7.26
C ALA A 275 -6.37 0.50 -8.52
N THR A 276 -6.77 -0.77 -8.53
CA THR A 276 -7.59 -1.40 -9.57
C THR A 276 -9.01 -0.82 -9.54
N ALA A 277 -9.56 -0.58 -8.34
CA ALA A 277 -10.87 0.05 -8.20
C ALA A 277 -10.87 1.53 -8.61
N ASP A 278 -9.90 2.30 -8.12
CA ASP A 278 -9.68 3.70 -8.49
C ASP A 278 -8.20 4.09 -8.29
N PHE A 279 -7.43 3.98 -9.36
CA PHE A 279 -6.00 4.31 -9.37
C PHE A 279 -5.76 5.78 -9.01
N THR A 280 -6.65 6.66 -9.45
CA THR A 280 -6.50 8.11 -9.25
C THR A 280 -6.70 8.47 -7.79
N ARG A 281 -7.74 7.92 -7.15
CA ARG A 281 -8.02 8.13 -5.73
C ARG A 281 -6.98 7.47 -4.84
N THR A 282 -6.51 6.29 -5.22
CA THR A 282 -5.40 5.63 -4.54
C THR A 282 -4.15 6.49 -4.61
N LYS A 283 -3.75 6.95 -5.80
CA LYS A 283 -2.62 7.88 -5.99
C LYS A 283 -2.80 9.17 -5.20
N SER A 284 -4.01 9.74 -5.15
CA SER A 284 -4.27 11.01 -4.46
C SER A 284 -4.13 10.90 -2.95
N LEU A 285 -4.47 9.75 -2.36
CA LEU A 285 -4.26 9.49 -0.94
C LEU A 285 -2.81 9.63 -0.52
N THR A 286 -1.85 9.28 -1.38
CA THR A 286 -0.42 9.45 -1.06
C THR A 286 -0.05 10.91 -0.81
N ASN A 287 -0.75 11.85 -1.46
CA ASN A 287 -0.47 13.27 -1.28
C ASN A 287 -0.98 13.80 0.07
N LYS A 288 -1.81 13.05 0.78
CA LYS A 288 -2.33 13.41 2.10
C LYS A 288 -1.31 13.17 3.22
N PHE A 289 -0.22 12.46 2.94
CA PHE A 289 0.93 12.44 3.84
C PHE A 289 1.58 13.83 3.88
N GLU A 290 1.70 14.39 5.09
CA GLU A 290 2.24 15.74 5.31
C GLU A 290 3.73 15.81 5.02
N ARG A 291 4.46 14.77 5.42
CA ARG A 291 5.91 14.66 5.29
C ARG A 291 6.31 14.16 3.90
N GLN A 292 7.30 14.81 3.30
CA GLN A 292 7.68 14.61 1.90
C GLN A 292 8.22 13.20 1.64
N GLU A 293 9.06 12.71 2.53
CA GLU A 293 9.63 11.37 2.54
C GLU A 293 8.54 10.28 2.64
N VAL A 294 7.54 10.49 3.49
CA VAL A 294 6.42 9.55 3.65
C VAL A 294 5.51 9.56 2.41
N ARG A 295 5.25 10.75 1.85
CA ARG A 295 4.52 10.91 0.58
C ARG A 295 5.22 10.19 -0.58
N ILE A 296 6.55 10.27 -0.68
CA ILE A 296 7.32 9.59 -1.73
C ILE A 296 7.25 8.07 -1.55
N LEU A 297 7.42 7.58 -0.32
CA LEU A 297 7.26 6.15 0.01
C LEU A 297 5.87 5.63 -0.37
N ALA A 298 4.81 6.34 0.00
CA ALA A 298 3.44 5.96 -0.32
C ALA A 298 3.19 5.92 -1.83
N LYS A 299 3.75 6.88 -2.59
CA LYS A 299 3.71 6.85 -4.06
C LYS A 299 4.38 5.60 -4.57
N MET A 300 5.60 5.29 -4.14
CA MET A 300 6.31 4.08 -4.56
C MET A 300 5.55 2.78 -4.27
N LEU A 301 4.79 2.72 -3.17
CA LEU A 301 3.97 1.54 -2.84
C LEU A 301 2.81 1.31 -3.82
N ILE A 302 2.04 2.34 -4.16
CA ILE A 302 0.95 2.24 -5.15
C ILE A 302 1.46 1.78 -6.48
N LEU A 303 2.54 2.45 -6.83
CA LEU A 303 3.22 2.28 -8.06
C LEU A 303 3.77 0.83 -8.15
N ARG A 304 4.39 0.28 -7.10
CA ARG A 304 4.74 -1.15 -6.99
C ARG A 304 3.52 -2.07 -7.14
N ALA A 305 2.41 -1.75 -6.49
CA ALA A 305 1.21 -2.58 -6.48
C ALA A 305 0.56 -2.69 -7.87
N VAL A 306 0.53 -1.60 -8.64
CA VAL A 306 -0.13 -1.53 -9.95
C VAL A 306 0.76 -2.06 -11.07
N LEU A 307 2.06 -1.82 -10.97
CA LEU A 307 3.00 -2.37 -11.95
C LEU A 307 3.19 -3.88 -11.85
N ALA A 308 2.86 -4.50 -10.72
CA ALA A 308 2.98 -5.94 -10.49
C ALA A 308 2.07 -6.81 -11.39
N GLU A 309 1.16 -6.23 -12.17
CA GLU A 309 0.06 -6.96 -12.84
C GLU A 309 0.37 -7.54 -14.24
N LYS A 310 1.64 -7.73 -14.63
CA LYS A 310 1.99 -8.37 -15.92
C LYS A 310 2.93 -9.57 -15.83
N SER A 311 3.10 -10.17 -14.65
CA SER A 311 3.90 -11.41 -14.47
C SER A 311 3.09 -12.71 -14.39
N GLU A 312 1.77 -12.69 -14.59
CA GLU A 312 0.96 -13.91 -14.77
C GLU A 312 0.52 -14.03 -16.24
N VAL A 313 1.45 -14.40 -17.13
CA VAL A 313 1.09 -15.00 -18.43
C VAL A 313 0.99 -16.50 -18.20
N LYS A 314 -0.20 -17.02 -18.50
CA LYS A 314 -0.57 -18.45 -18.54
C LYS A 314 0.50 -19.26 -19.28
N GLU A 315 1.10 -20.23 -18.60
CA GLU A 315 1.56 -21.44 -19.28
C GLU A 315 0.40 -22.43 -19.30
N GLU A 316 -0.33 -22.42 -20.42
CA GLU A 316 -1.05 -23.61 -20.88
C GLU A 316 -0.01 -24.65 -21.29
N PHE A 317 0.02 -25.78 -20.59
CA PHE A 317 0.18 -27.12 -21.17
C PHE A 317 -0.64 -28.12 -20.36
#